data_AF-A0A704S481-F1
#
_entry.id   AF-A0A704S481-F1
#
_cell.length_a   1.000
_cell.length_b   1.000
_cell.length_c   1.000
_cell.angle_alpha   90.00
_cell.angle_beta   90.00
_cell.angle_gamma   90.00
#
_symmetry.space_group_name_H-M   'P 1'
#
loop_
_entity.id
_entity.type
_entity.pdbx_description
1 polymer ?
#
loop_
_entity_poly.entity_id
_entity_poly.type
_entity_poly.pdbx_seq_one_letter_code
_entity_poly.pdbx_strand_id
1 'polypeptide(L)'
;PLNRFKLSPENLISVATPVELEFEDLPETVFTALTEKVRSIFGRKQASDDARLNDVHEAVTAVAEHVQEKLSATEQRLAEMETAFSALKQEVTDRADETSQAFTRLKNSLDHTESLTQQRRSKATGGGGDALMTNC
;
A
#
# COMPACT_ATOMS: atom_id res chain seq x y z
N PRO A 1 -21.00 53.52 -0.85
CA PRO A 1 -21.55 52.91 -2.10
C PRO A 1 -21.01 51.50 -2.45
N LEU A 2 -19.83 51.09 -1.97
CA LEU A 2 -19.23 49.79 -2.33
C LEU A 2 -19.65 48.59 -1.44
N ASN A 3 -20.27 48.85 -0.29
CA ASN A 3 -20.61 47.79 0.68
C ASN A 3 -21.66 46.80 0.17
N ARG A 4 -22.55 47.24 -0.75
CA ARG A 4 -23.57 46.38 -1.36
C ARG A 4 -22.98 45.26 -2.22
N PHE A 5 -21.77 45.45 -2.75
CA PHE A 5 -21.12 44.45 -3.60
C PHE A 5 -20.53 43.29 -2.78
N LYS A 6 -20.37 43.45 -1.46
CA LYS A 6 -19.80 42.42 -0.58
C LYS A 6 -20.81 41.34 -0.14
N LEU A 7 -22.11 41.56 -0.38
CA LEU A 7 -23.20 40.72 0.13
C LEU A 7 -23.65 39.63 -0.85
N SER A 8 -23.27 39.70 -2.13
CA SER A 8 -23.72 38.76 -3.16
C SER A 8 -22.59 37.79 -3.54
N PRO A 9 -22.84 36.46 -3.59
CA PRO A 9 -21.84 35.45 -3.94
C PRO A 9 -21.24 35.60 -5.35
N GLU A 10 -21.99 36.20 -6.27
CA GLU A 10 -21.61 36.43 -7.67
C GLU A 10 -20.59 37.58 -7.86
N ASN A 11 -20.27 38.33 -6.80
CA ASN A 11 -19.40 39.49 -6.89
C ASN A 11 -17.93 39.13 -6.62
N LEU A 12 -17.03 39.73 -7.40
CA LEU A 12 -15.57 39.53 -7.31
C LEU A 12 -14.92 40.05 -6.01
N ILE A 13 -15.67 40.76 -5.18
CA ILE A 13 -15.19 41.38 -3.94
C ILE A 13 -15.99 40.77 -2.78
N SER A 14 -15.46 39.70 -2.19
CA SER A 14 -16.02 39.07 -1.01
C SER A 14 -15.57 39.77 0.28
N VAL A 15 -16.34 39.59 1.36
CA VAL A 15 -15.89 40.01 2.70
C VAL A 15 -14.76 39.07 3.13
N ALA A 16 -13.64 39.63 3.60
CA ALA A 16 -12.60 38.85 4.26
C ALA A 16 -13.14 38.34 5.61
N THR A 17 -13.65 37.12 5.63
CA THR A 17 -14.01 36.41 6.85
C THR A 17 -12.74 35.93 7.54
N PRO A 18 -12.50 36.29 8.82
CA PRO A 18 -11.38 35.74 9.56
C PRO A 18 -11.56 34.22 9.64
N VAL A 19 -10.58 33.48 9.13
CA VAL A 19 -10.49 32.03 9.30
C VAL A 19 -9.63 31.78 10.53
N GLU A 20 -10.16 30.99 11.46
CA GLU A 20 -9.39 30.50 12.61
C GLU A 20 -8.52 29.34 12.11
N LEU A 21 -7.21 29.56 12.08
CA LEU A 21 -6.23 28.54 11.72
C LEU A 21 -5.87 27.78 13.00
N GLU A 22 -6.49 26.62 13.21
CA GLU A 22 -6.03 25.68 14.24
C GLU A 22 -4.86 24.88 13.69
N PHE A 23 -3.73 24.95 14.40
CA PHE A 23 -2.56 24.13 14.13
C PHE A 23 -2.67 22.89 14.99
N GLU A 24 -2.74 21.71 14.37
CA GLU A 24 -2.59 20.45 15.11
C GLU A 24 -1.15 20.31 15.58
N ASP A 25 -1.00 20.05 16.88
CA ASP A 25 0.27 19.56 17.43
C ASP A 25 0.54 18.19 16.81
N LEU A 26 1.51 18.15 15.89
CA LEU A 26 2.00 16.89 15.36
C LEU A 26 2.43 16.01 16.54
N PRO A 27 2.07 14.71 16.54
CA PRO A 27 2.48 13.82 17.60
C PRO A 27 4.00 13.88 17.72
N GLU A 28 4.50 13.98 18.95
CA GLU A 28 5.93 13.86 19.24
C GLU A 28 6.48 12.66 18.48
N THR A 29 7.23 12.92 17.41
CA THR A 29 7.89 11.84 16.69
C THR A 29 8.91 11.23 17.64
N VAL A 30 9.11 9.92 17.60
CA VAL A 30 10.12 9.26 18.45
C VAL A 30 11.53 9.89 18.33
N PHE A 31 11.82 10.55 17.20
CA PHE A 31 13.02 11.37 17.02
C PHE A 31 13.04 12.63 17.90
N THR A 32 11.91 13.31 18.11
CA THR A 32 11.84 14.43 19.06
C THR A 32 12.05 13.94 20.49
N ALA A 33 11.46 12.80 20.88
CA ALA A 33 11.62 12.23 22.23
C ALA A 33 13.07 11.81 22.56
N LEU A 34 13.77 11.11 21.63
CA LEU A 34 15.18 10.75 21.85
C LEU A 34 16.08 12.00 21.86
N THR A 35 15.84 12.93 20.94
CA THR A 35 16.61 14.19 20.86
C THR A 35 16.43 15.03 22.12
N GLU A 36 15.23 15.05 22.68
CA GLU A 36 14.91 15.74 23.92
C GLU A 36 15.52 15.05 25.14
N LYS A 37 15.52 13.71 25.19
CA LYS A 37 16.22 12.95 26.23
C LYS A 37 17.74 13.25 26.22
N VAL A 38 18.36 13.22 25.04
CA VAL A 38 19.79 13.55 24.89
C VAL A 38 20.05 15.03 25.23
N ARG A 39 19.17 15.94 24.79
CA ARG A 39 19.26 17.37 25.15
C ARG A 39 19.13 17.58 26.66
N SER A 40 18.24 16.86 27.33
CA SER A 40 18.09 16.91 28.79
C SER A 40 19.36 16.43 29.50
N ILE A 41 19.98 15.36 29.01
CA ILE A 41 21.24 14.83 29.55
C ILE A 41 22.34 15.90 29.47
N PHE A 42 22.54 16.50 28.29
CA PHE A 42 23.57 17.52 28.08
C PHE A 42 23.20 18.92 28.60
N GLY A 43 21.93 19.18 28.90
CA GLY A 43 21.46 20.43 29.49
C GLY A 43 21.77 20.57 30.97
N ARG A 44 22.24 19.50 31.63
CA ARG A 44 22.67 19.51 33.03
C ARG A 44 23.91 20.40 33.20
N LYS A 45 23.87 21.33 34.16
CA LYS A 45 25.04 22.13 34.53
C LYS A 45 26.03 21.26 35.31
N GLN A 46 27.08 20.81 34.65
CA GLN A 46 28.16 20.02 35.26
C GLN A 46 29.31 20.91 35.73
N ALA A 47 29.86 20.61 36.91
CA ALA A 47 30.94 21.37 37.53
C ALA A 47 32.35 20.83 37.23
N SER A 48 32.47 19.62 36.66
CA SER A 48 33.73 18.94 36.37
C SER A 48 33.66 18.19 35.03
N ASP A 49 34.80 18.01 34.38
CA ASP A 49 34.90 17.26 33.13
C ASP A 49 34.54 15.77 33.29
N ASP A 50 34.85 15.14 34.44
CA ASP A 50 34.43 13.76 34.71
C ASP A 50 32.89 13.60 34.67
N ALA A 51 32.18 14.60 35.19
CA ALA A 51 30.73 14.59 35.20
C ALA A 51 30.15 14.83 33.79
N ARG A 52 30.85 15.62 32.95
CA ARG A 52 30.51 15.77 31.52
C ARG A 52 30.76 14.48 30.73
N LEU A 53 31.82 13.72 31.05
CA LEU A 53 32.10 12.43 30.42
C LEU A 53 31.07 11.36 30.80
N ASN A 54 30.60 11.37 32.05
CA ASN A 54 29.50 10.52 32.49
C ASN A 54 28.19 10.82 31.73
N ASP A 55 27.85 12.10 31.54
CA ASP A 55 26.68 12.48 30.73
C ASP A 55 26.80 12.01 29.27
N VAL A 56 28.00 12.09 28.67
CA VAL A 56 28.24 11.51 27.33
C VAL A 56 27.99 10.01 27.33
N HIS A 57 28.49 9.28 28.33
CA HIS A 57 28.30 7.84 28.42
C HIS A 57 26.83 7.47 28.57
N GLU A 58 26.08 8.21 29.39
CA GLU A 58 24.64 8.04 29.56
C GLU A 58 23.88 8.31 28.25
N ALA A 59 24.20 9.39 27.54
CA ALA A 59 23.57 9.72 26.26
C ALA A 59 23.86 8.65 25.19
N VAL A 60 25.10 8.19 25.09
CA VAL A 60 25.50 7.14 24.13
C VAL A 60 24.78 5.83 24.45
N THR A 61 24.67 5.47 25.73
CA THR A 61 23.96 4.27 26.15
C THR A 61 22.48 4.35 25.80
N ALA A 62 21.83 5.49 26.10
CA ALA A 62 20.43 5.71 25.76
C ALA A 62 20.16 5.64 24.24
N VAL A 63 21.09 6.16 23.42
CA VAL A 63 21.00 6.05 21.95
C VAL A 63 21.20 4.60 21.50
N ALA A 64 22.16 3.88 22.06
CA ALA A 64 22.42 2.48 21.72
C ALA A 64 21.22 1.57 22.04
N GLU A 65 20.62 1.73 23.23
CA GLU A 65 19.39 1.03 23.62
C GLU A 65 18.24 1.33 22.66
N HIS A 66 18.04 2.61 22.31
CA HIS A 66 16.98 3.01 21.39
C HIS A 66 17.19 2.42 19.99
N VAL A 67 18.42 2.43 19.48
CA VAL A 67 18.75 1.82 18.18
C VAL A 67 18.51 0.32 18.22
N GLN A 68 18.90 -0.37 19.29
CA GLN A 68 18.70 -1.81 19.45
C GLN A 68 17.21 -2.17 19.45
N GLU A 69 16.40 -1.43 20.21
CA GLU A 69 14.94 -1.64 20.25
C GLU A 69 14.32 -1.42 18.86
N LYS A 70 14.72 -0.36 18.16
CA LYS A 70 14.20 -0.06 16.83
C LYS A 70 14.62 -1.09 15.80
N LEU A 71 15.88 -1.54 15.81
CA LEU A 71 16.37 -2.59 14.93
C LEU A 71 15.54 -3.86 15.09
N SER A 72 15.32 -4.31 16.33
CA SER A 72 14.49 -5.48 16.62
C SER A 72 13.05 -5.31 16.12
N ALA A 73 12.43 -4.15 16.36
CA ALA A 73 11.08 -3.87 15.87
C ALA A 73 11.01 -3.85 14.33
N THR A 74 12.03 -3.30 13.64
CA THR A 74 12.10 -3.34 12.17
C THR A 74 12.34 -4.74 11.63
N GLU A 75 13.20 -5.54 12.26
CA GLU A 75 13.43 -6.94 11.87
C GLU A 75 12.13 -7.74 11.98
N GLN A 76 11.36 -7.55 13.05
CA GLN A 76 10.07 -8.20 13.23
C GLN A 76 9.07 -7.78 12.14
N ARG A 77 8.93 -6.47 11.87
CA ARG A 77 8.04 -5.98 10.80
C ARG A 77 8.46 -6.49 9.43
N LEU A 78 9.77 -6.59 9.18
CA LEU A 78 10.30 -7.12 7.93
C LEU A 78 9.98 -8.61 7.78
N ALA A 79 10.15 -9.41 8.84
CA ALA A 79 9.77 -10.82 8.84
C ALA A 79 8.26 -11.04 8.61
N GLU A 80 7.41 -10.20 9.22
CA GLU A 80 5.97 -10.21 8.98
C GLU A 80 5.64 -9.85 7.52
N MET A 81 6.30 -8.84 6.95
CA MET A 81 6.14 -8.47 5.54
C MET A 81 6.62 -9.56 4.59
N GLU A 82 7.75 -10.21 4.86
CA GLU A 82 8.24 -11.35 4.06
C GLU A 82 7.25 -12.51 4.08
N THR A 83 6.66 -12.79 5.25
CA THR A 83 5.64 -13.84 5.39
C THR A 83 4.38 -13.50 4.59
N ALA A 84 3.88 -12.26 4.73
CA ALA A 84 2.72 -11.79 3.99
C ALA A 84 2.97 -11.78 2.46
N PHE A 85 4.18 -11.39 2.04
CA PHE A 85 4.56 -11.39 0.64
C PHE A 85 4.66 -12.81 0.06
N SER A 86 5.20 -13.75 0.84
CA SER A 86 5.23 -15.17 0.45
C SER A 86 3.81 -15.74 0.29
N ALA A 87 2.91 -15.45 1.23
CA ALA A 87 1.51 -15.84 1.15
C ALA A 87 0.80 -15.24 -0.08
N LEU A 88 1.00 -13.94 -0.32
CA LEU A 88 0.43 -13.26 -1.50
C LEU A 88 0.95 -13.87 -2.80
N LYS A 89 2.25 -14.18 -2.87
CA LYS A 89 2.85 -14.82 -4.05
C LYS A 89 2.22 -16.19 -4.31
N GLN A 90 1.97 -16.97 -3.26
CA GLN A 90 1.30 -18.26 -3.37
C GLN A 90 -0.14 -18.08 -3.87
N GLU A 91 -0.92 -17.19 -3.25
CA GLU A 91 -2.30 -16.92 -3.66
C GLU A 91 -2.41 -16.48 -5.14
N VAL A 92 -1.52 -15.58 -5.58
CA VAL A 92 -1.49 -15.13 -6.98
C VAL A 92 -1.16 -16.28 -7.93
N THR A 93 -0.23 -17.16 -7.53
CA THR A 93 0.15 -18.33 -8.34
C THR A 93 -1.02 -19.30 -8.45
N ASP A 94 -1.65 -19.64 -7.33
CA ASP A 94 -2.81 -20.53 -7.29
C ASP A 94 -3.96 -19.97 -8.14
N ARG A 95 -4.23 -18.67 -8.03
CA ARG A 95 -5.25 -17.98 -8.82
C ARG A 95 -4.95 -18.00 -10.32
N ALA A 96 -3.68 -17.82 -10.70
CA ALA A 96 -3.26 -17.87 -12.09
C ALA A 96 -3.44 -19.30 -12.66
N ASP A 97 -3.09 -20.32 -11.88
CA ASP A 97 -3.27 -21.72 -12.27
C ASP A 97 -4.75 -22.09 -12.41
N GLU A 98 -5.59 -21.71 -11.44
CA GLU A 98 -7.05 -21.87 -11.52
C GLU A 98 -7.62 -21.22 -12.78
N THR A 99 -7.19 -19.99 -13.06
CA THR A 99 -7.67 -19.23 -14.23
C THR A 99 -7.23 -19.89 -15.53
N SER A 100 -5.98 -20.34 -15.61
CA SER A 100 -5.43 -21.06 -16.75
C SER A 100 -6.19 -22.38 -17.00
N GLN A 101 -6.51 -23.12 -15.94
CA GLN A 101 -7.31 -24.34 -16.03
C GLN A 101 -8.74 -24.05 -16.47
N ALA A 102 -9.39 -23.04 -15.88
CA ALA A 102 -10.75 -22.63 -16.26
C ALA A 102 -10.80 -22.20 -17.72
N PHE A 103 -9.80 -21.43 -18.17
CA PHE A 103 -9.67 -21.02 -19.56
C PHE A 103 -9.47 -22.22 -20.50
N THR A 104 -8.61 -23.17 -20.13
CA THR A 104 -8.38 -24.40 -20.90
C THR A 104 -9.67 -25.23 -21.00
N ARG A 105 -10.41 -25.37 -19.90
CA ARG A 105 -11.71 -26.07 -19.89
C ARG A 105 -12.73 -25.37 -20.77
N LEU A 106 -12.82 -24.04 -20.71
CA LEU A 106 -13.70 -23.25 -21.57
C LEU A 106 -13.32 -23.43 -23.04
N LYS A 107 -12.04 -23.33 -23.38
CA LYS A 107 -11.53 -23.56 -24.73
C LYS A 107 -11.92 -24.95 -25.23
N ASN A 108 -11.63 -25.99 -24.44
CA ASN A 108 -11.97 -27.37 -24.80
C ASN A 108 -13.48 -27.55 -24.99
N SER A 109 -14.30 -26.93 -24.14
CA SER A 109 -15.76 -26.96 -24.31
C SER A 109 -16.19 -26.28 -25.61
N LEU A 110 -15.68 -25.09 -25.92
CA LEU A 110 -16.01 -24.39 -27.16
C LEU A 110 -15.51 -25.14 -28.41
N ASP A 111 -14.36 -25.82 -28.32
CA ASP A 111 -13.80 -26.60 -29.43
C ASP A 111 -14.60 -27.89 -29.72
N HIS A 112 -15.35 -28.43 -28.75
CA HIS A 112 -16.04 -29.73 -28.86
C HIS A 112 -17.57 -29.67 -28.66
N THR A 113 -18.13 -28.48 -28.39
CA THR A 113 -19.58 -28.32 -28.14
C THR A 113 -20.20 -27.58 -29.31
N GLU A 114 -20.90 -28.33 -30.18
CA GLU A 114 -21.69 -27.74 -31.25
C GLU A 114 -22.81 -26.83 -30.73
N SER A 115 -23.09 -25.76 -31.46
CA SER A 115 -24.24 -24.90 -31.17
C SER A 115 -25.55 -25.61 -31.53
N LEU A 116 -26.26 -26.11 -30.51
CA LEU A 116 -27.58 -26.75 -30.64
C LEU A 116 -28.67 -25.82 -31.21
N THR A 117 -28.40 -24.51 -31.28
CA THR A 117 -29.33 -23.50 -31.83
C THR A 117 -29.08 -23.18 -33.30
N GLN A 118 -27.93 -23.56 -33.85
CA GLN A 118 -27.61 -23.35 -35.26
C GLN A 118 -27.96 -24.61 -36.07
N GLN A 119 -28.96 -24.51 -36.94
CA GLN A 119 -29.25 -25.58 -37.89
C GLN A 119 -28.07 -25.77 -38.85
N ARG A 120 -27.43 -26.95 -38.81
CA ARG A 120 -26.45 -27.38 -39.80
C ARG A 120 -27.10 -27.34 -41.20
N ARG A 121 -26.41 -26.76 -42.19
CA ARG A 121 -26.82 -26.86 -43.60
C ARG A 121 -26.89 -28.35 -44.00
N SER A 122 -27.92 -28.73 -44.75
CA SER A 122 -28.03 -30.10 -45.30
C SER A 122 -26.79 -30.45 -46.11
N LYS A 123 -26.26 -31.66 -45.92
CA LYS A 123 -25.06 -32.14 -46.61
C LYS A 123 -25.25 -32.03 -48.13
N ALA A 124 -24.24 -31.53 -48.84
CA ALA A 124 -24.25 -31.50 -50.29
C ALA A 124 -24.32 -32.93 -50.84
N THR A 125 -25.34 -33.24 -51.63
CA THR A 125 -25.65 -34.59 -52.13
C THR A 125 -24.76 -35.03 -53.32
N GLY A 126 -23.73 -34.25 -53.66
CA GLY A 126 -22.96 -34.40 -54.91
C GLY A 126 -21.62 -35.12 -54.82
N GLY A 127 -21.14 -35.53 -53.63
CA GLY A 127 -19.80 -36.12 -53.49
C GLY A 127 -19.78 -37.31 -52.55
N GLY A 128 -19.49 -38.51 -53.09
CA GLY A 128 -19.29 -39.76 -52.35
C GLY A 128 -17.95 -39.81 -51.59
N GLY A 129 -17.64 -38.75 -50.85
CA GLY A 129 -16.46 -38.67 -49.98
C GLY A 129 -16.82 -39.08 -48.55
N ASP A 130 -16.07 -40.05 -48.05
CA ASP A 130 -16.11 -40.54 -46.68
C ASP A 130 -16.17 -39.38 -45.68
N ALA A 131 -17.01 -39.55 -44.66
CA ALA A 131 -17.31 -38.51 -43.70
C ALA A 131 -16.08 -38.29 -42.81
N LEU A 132 -15.18 -37.39 -43.21
CA LEU A 132 -14.30 -36.73 -42.26
C LEU A 132 -15.21 -35.96 -41.29
N MET A 133 -15.57 -36.64 -40.20
CA MET A 133 -16.11 -36.05 -39.00
C MET A 133 -15.05 -35.12 -38.46
N THR A 134 -15.10 -33.87 -38.91
CA THR A 134 -14.44 -32.79 -38.21
C THR A 134 -15.12 -32.74 -36.86
N ASN A 135 -14.34 -32.94 -35.81
CA ASN A 135 -14.73 -32.82 -34.42
C ASN A 135 -14.96 -31.35 -34.06
N CYS A 136 -15.88 -30.71 -34.80
CA CYS A 136 -16.54 -29.49 -34.37
C CYS A 136 -17.58 -29.86 -33.33
#